data_AF-A0A960E4J2-F1
#
_entry.id   AF-A0A960E4J2-F1
#
_cell.length_a   1.000
_cell.length_b   1.000
_cell.length_c   1.000
_cell.angle_alpha   90.00
_cell.angle_beta   90.00
_cell.angle_gamma   90.00
#
_symmetry.space_group_name_H-M   'P 1'
#
loop_
_entity.id
_entity.type
_entity.pdbx_description
1 polymer ?
#
loop_
_entity_poly.entity_id
_entity_poly.type
_entity_poly.pdbx_seq_one_letter_code
_entity_poly.pdbx_strand_id
1 'polypeptide(L)'
;MARRIAADLDAEPEGFDLDLDLTASAMGLGNRRGANGPFVRSLARLGQFDLSRPAGPAVLAVRSRIGSLPGHHLRKLPPPLQAEHRRWTAEAAVDPDDVSRRRRARHLALSL
;
A
#
# COMPACT_ATOMS: atom_id res chain seq x y z
N MET A 1 6.71 5.37 0.59
CA MET A 1 5.51 5.86 -0.12
C MET A 1 4.22 5.17 0.34
N ALA A 2 3.92 3.91 -0.05
CA ALA A 2 2.62 3.29 0.27
C ALA A 2 2.24 3.31 1.76
N ARG A 3 3.23 3.06 2.64
CA ARG A 3 3.06 3.17 4.09
C ARG A 3 2.71 4.58 4.57
N ARG A 4 3.25 5.62 3.93
CA ARG A 4 2.94 7.01 4.25
C ARG A 4 1.51 7.35 3.86
N ILE A 5 1.12 7.05 2.62
CA ILE A 5 -0.26 7.27 2.14
C ILE A 5 -1.28 6.54 3.02
N ALA A 6 -0.97 5.31 3.45
CA ALA A 6 -1.84 4.57 4.36
C ALA A 6 -1.93 5.24 5.75
N ALA A 7 -0.83 5.78 6.29
CA ALA A 7 -0.83 6.49 7.56
C ALA A 7 -1.60 7.81 7.47
N ASP A 8 -1.39 8.57 6.39
CA ASP A 8 -2.09 9.84 6.14
C ASP A 8 -3.60 9.59 5.95
N LEU A 9 -4.01 8.51 5.27
CA LEU A 9 -5.42 8.08 5.18
C LEU A 9 -6.00 7.54 6.49
N ASP A 10 -5.18 6.90 7.33
CA ASP A 10 -5.62 6.46 8.66
C ASP A 10 -5.87 7.69 9.57
N ALA A 11 -5.14 8.80 9.36
CA ALA A 11 -5.34 10.08 10.07
C ALA A 11 -6.47 10.93 9.47
N GLU A 12 -6.64 10.92 8.13
CA GLU A 12 -7.65 11.68 7.38
C GLU A 12 -8.48 10.73 6.48
N PRO A 13 -9.52 10.05 7.03
CA PRO A 13 -10.24 8.99 6.33
C PRO A 13 -11.06 9.45 5.12
N GLU A 14 -11.49 10.72 5.10
CA GLU A 14 -12.22 11.32 3.99
C GLU A 14 -11.31 11.61 2.77
N GLY A 15 -10.00 11.44 2.94
CA GLY A 15 -8.98 11.76 1.94
C GLY A 15 -8.34 13.13 2.20
N PHE A 16 -7.28 13.38 1.45
CA PHE A 16 -6.47 14.59 1.58
C PHE A 16 -5.82 14.94 0.23
N ASP A 17 -5.49 16.22 0.06
CA ASP A 17 -4.75 16.68 -1.12
C ASP A 17 -3.26 16.34 -0.99
N LEU A 18 -2.73 15.65 -1.99
CA LEU A 18 -1.35 15.20 -2.00
C LEU A 18 -0.54 16.05 -2.99
N ASP A 19 0.24 16.99 -2.46
CA ASP A 19 1.25 17.69 -3.27
C ASP A 19 2.34 16.68 -3.69
N LEU A 20 2.33 16.34 -4.98
CA LEU A 20 3.22 15.32 -5.53
C LEU A 20 4.69 15.74 -5.46
N ASP A 21 4.97 17.02 -5.63
CA ASP A 21 6.32 17.57 -5.69
C ASP A 21 6.92 17.66 -4.29
N LEU A 22 6.16 18.20 -3.33
CA LEU A 22 6.56 18.26 -1.93
C LEU A 22 6.75 16.83 -1.36
N THR A 23 5.82 15.93 -1.66
CA THR A 23 5.86 14.55 -1.16
C THR A 23 7.04 13.78 -1.73
N ALA A 24 7.33 13.94 -3.04
CA ALA A 24 8.50 13.33 -3.65
C ALA A 24 9.81 13.83 -2.99
N SER A 25 9.94 15.15 -2.81
CA SER A 25 11.10 15.76 -2.16
C SER A 25 11.27 15.27 -0.71
N ALA A 26 10.19 15.21 0.07
CA ALA A 26 10.21 14.71 1.45
C ALA A 26 10.61 13.22 1.57
N MET A 27 10.44 12.42 0.51
CA MET A 27 10.87 11.03 0.46
C MET A 27 12.28 10.84 -0.10
N GLY A 28 13.03 11.92 -0.35
CA GLY A 28 14.35 11.86 -0.99
C GLY A 28 14.30 11.45 -2.47
N LEU A 29 13.11 11.49 -3.09
CA LEU A 29 12.94 11.19 -4.51
C LEU A 29 13.15 12.49 -5.30
N GLY A 30 14.42 12.88 -5.48
CA GLY A 30 14.82 14.15 -6.10
C GLY A 30 14.70 14.24 -7.64
N ASN A 31 14.63 15.50 -8.10
CA ASN A 31 14.90 16.14 -9.40
C ASN A 31 14.15 15.71 -10.68
N ARG A 32 13.58 14.51 -10.79
CA ARG A 32 12.68 14.17 -11.92
C ARG A 32 11.23 14.46 -11.53
N ARG A 33 10.86 15.74 -11.65
CA ARG A 33 9.48 16.24 -11.49
C ARG A 33 8.62 15.88 -12.72
N GLY A 34 7.30 15.90 -12.53
CA GLY A 34 6.33 15.68 -13.61
C GLY A 34 5.88 14.22 -13.80
N ALA A 35 5.06 14.00 -14.84
CA ALA A 35 4.31 12.76 -15.07
C ALA A 35 5.17 11.48 -15.15
N ASN A 36 6.45 11.61 -15.46
CA ASN A 36 7.40 10.50 -15.57
C ASN A 36 8.37 10.41 -14.38
N GLY A 37 8.08 11.06 -13.25
CA GLY A 37 8.88 10.98 -12.03
C GLY A 37 8.81 9.61 -11.35
N PRO A 38 9.82 9.21 -10.55
CA PRO A 38 9.80 7.97 -9.78
C PRO A 38 8.61 7.88 -8.81
N PHE A 39 8.16 9.02 -8.30
CA PHE A 39 6.98 9.12 -7.45
C PHE A 39 5.69 8.77 -8.21
N VAL A 40 5.46 9.38 -9.38
CA VAL A 40 4.29 9.10 -10.22
C VAL A 40 4.30 7.65 -10.72
N ARG A 41 5.46 7.12 -11.11
CA ARG A 41 5.58 5.68 -11.44
C ARG A 41 5.22 4.77 -10.28
N SER A 42 5.56 5.16 -9.07
CA SER A 42 5.21 4.41 -7.87
C SER A 42 3.71 4.47 -7.59
N LEU A 43 3.05 5.62 -7.82
CA LEU A 43 1.57 5.73 -7.80
C LEU A 43 0.91 4.82 -8.83
N ALA A 44 1.41 4.82 -10.07
CA ALA A 44 0.91 3.95 -11.13
C ALA A 44 1.10 2.46 -10.77
N ARG A 45 2.22 2.11 -10.14
CA ARG A 45 2.50 0.75 -9.68
C ARG A 45 1.54 0.30 -8.57
N LEU A 46 1.06 1.19 -7.70
CA LEU A 46 -0.02 0.83 -6.76
C LEU A 46 -1.27 0.34 -7.50
N GLY A 47 -1.63 0.99 -8.61
CA GLY A 47 -2.74 0.55 -9.45
C GLY A 47 -2.49 -0.82 -10.08
N GLN A 48 -1.25 -1.08 -10.51
CA GLN A 48 -0.86 -2.40 -11.05
C GLN A 48 -0.98 -3.53 -10.02
N PHE A 49 -0.97 -3.25 -8.71
CA PHE A 49 -1.15 -4.23 -7.64
C PHE A 49 -2.53 -4.15 -6.95
N ASP A 50 -3.50 -3.48 -7.57
CA ASP A 50 -4.85 -3.23 -7.02
C ASP A 50 -4.87 -2.53 -5.65
N LEU A 51 -3.80 -1.78 -5.36
CA LEU A 51 -3.68 -0.97 -4.15
C LEU A 51 -4.22 0.43 -4.35
N SER A 52 -4.41 0.87 -5.59
CA SER A 52 -5.10 2.11 -5.91
C SER A 52 -6.01 1.95 -7.12
N ARG A 53 -7.00 2.83 -7.23
CA ARG A 53 -7.86 2.97 -8.41
C ARG A 53 -8.22 4.44 -8.64
N PRO A 54 -8.47 4.87 -9.88
CA PRO A 54 -9.08 6.16 -10.15
C PRO A 54 -10.45 6.28 -9.45
N ALA A 55 -10.69 7.45 -8.87
CA ALA A 55 -11.98 7.87 -8.31
C ALA A 55 -12.45 9.24 -8.85
N GLY A 56 -11.66 9.84 -9.74
CA GLY A 56 -11.96 11.10 -10.43
C GLY A 56 -10.76 11.53 -11.29
N PRO A 57 -10.83 12.69 -11.99
CA PRO A 57 -9.77 13.15 -12.88
C PRO A 57 -8.40 13.33 -12.21
N ALA A 58 -8.40 13.74 -10.94
CA ALA A 58 -7.19 13.94 -10.13
C ALA A 58 -7.27 13.21 -8.77
N VAL A 59 -8.15 12.21 -8.65
CA VAL A 59 -8.44 11.53 -7.38
C VAL A 59 -8.14 10.05 -7.49
N LEU A 60 -7.39 9.53 -6.53
CA LEU A 60 -7.09 8.11 -6.38
C LEU A 60 -7.66 7.59 -5.06
N ALA A 61 -8.48 6.55 -5.13
CA ALA A 61 -8.81 5.75 -3.96
C ALA A 61 -7.66 4.76 -3.71
N VAL A 62 -7.14 4.71 -2.48
CA VAL A 62 -6.00 3.85 -2.11
C VAL A 62 -6.40 2.93 -0.96
N ARG A 63 -5.95 1.67 -1.01
CA ARG A 63 -6.12 0.72 0.08
C ARG A 63 -5.17 1.07 1.22
N SER A 64 -5.72 1.47 2.37
CA SER A 64 -4.95 1.60 3.62
C SER A 64 -4.63 0.25 4.28
N ARG A 65 -5.32 -0.82 3.86
CA ARG A 65 -5.12 -2.20 4.34
C ARG A 65 -4.88 -3.13 3.16
N ILE A 66 -3.75 -3.82 3.21
CA ILE A 66 -3.31 -4.77 2.19
C ILE A 66 -3.50 -6.18 2.74
N GLY A 67 -4.33 -6.98 2.07
CA GLY A 67 -4.53 -8.39 2.39
C GLY A 67 -3.50 -9.28 1.69
N SER A 68 -3.79 -10.59 1.64
CA SER A 68 -3.02 -11.51 0.82
C SER A 68 -3.06 -11.12 -0.66
N LEU A 69 -2.05 -11.55 -1.42
CA LEU A 69 -1.89 -11.22 -2.82
C LEU A 69 -3.15 -11.67 -3.61
N PRO A 70 -3.81 -10.79 -4.40
CA PRO A 70 -4.97 -11.18 -5.16
C PRO A 70 -4.64 -12.35 -6.12
N GLY A 71 -5.56 -13.31 -6.25
CA GLY A 71 -5.30 -14.56 -6.98
C GLY A 71 -4.86 -14.37 -8.43
N HIS A 72 -5.25 -13.27 -9.09
CA HIS A 72 -4.82 -12.97 -10.45
C HIS A 72 -3.36 -12.49 -10.54
N HIS A 73 -2.82 -11.86 -9.50
CA HIS A 73 -1.38 -11.58 -9.39
C HIS A 73 -0.59 -12.85 -9.10
N LEU A 74 -1.13 -13.72 -8.24
CA LEU A 74 -0.52 -15.01 -7.93
C LEU A 74 -0.34 -15.87 -9.20
N ARG A 75 -1.33 -15.88 -10.09
CA ARG A 75 -1.25 -16.61 -11.38
C ARG A 75 -0.15 -16.11 -12.32
N LYS A 76 0.34 -14.88 -12.14
CA LYS A 76 1.46 -14.32 -12.92
C LYS A 76 2.82 -14.77 -12.39
N LEU A 77 2.88 -15.35 -11.19
CA LEU A 77 4.12 -15.85 -10.60
C LEU A 77 4.48 -17.25 -11.13
N PRO A 78 5.77 -17.59 -11.24
CA PRO A 78 6.21 -18.96 -11.51
C PRO A 78 5.64 -19.97 -10.50
N PRO A 79 5.41 -21.24 -10.91
CA PRO A 79 4.81 -22.26 -10.05
C PRO A 79 5.45 -22.44 -8.66
N PRO A 80 6.81 -22.39 -8.50
CA PRO A 80 7.44 -22.50 -7.18
C PRO A 80 6.99 -21.38 -6.22
N LEU A 81 6.90 -20.13 -6.70
CA LEU A 81 6.47 -18.99 -5.89
C LEU A 81 4.97 -19.07 -5.57
N GLN A 82 4.16 -19.63 -6.46
CA GLN A 82 2.75 -19.89 -6.15
C GLN A 82 2.60 -20.90 -5.00
N ALA A 83 3.40 -21.97 -5.01
CA ALA A 83 3.40 -22.98 -3.95
C ALA A 83 3.88 -22.42 -2.61
N GLU A 84 4.96 -21.62 -2.62
CA GLU A 84 5.47 -20.93 -1.43
C GLU A 84 4.43 -19.99 -0.83
N HIS A 85 3.76 -19.18 -1.66
CA HIS A 85 2.70 -18.29 -1.21
C HIS A 85 1.52 -19.05 -0.56
N ARG A 86 1.12 -20.19 -1.14
CA ARG A 86 0.06 -21.04 -0.57
C ARG A 86 0.45 -21.58 0.81
N ARG A 87 1.70 -22.04 0.96
CA ARG A 87 2.23 -22.52 2.25
C ARG A 87 2.21 -21.41 3.30
N TRP A 88 2.77 -20.24 2.97
CA TRP A 88 2.80 -19.10 3.89
C TRP A 88 1.40 -18.63 4.30
N THR A 89 0.45 -18.61 3.36
CA THR A 89 -0.94 -18.22 3.66
C THR A 89 -1.64 -19.25 4.55
N ALA A 90 -1.39 -20.55 4.34
CA ALA A 90 -1.92 -21.61 5.18
C ALA A 90 -1.37 -21.53 6.61
N GLU A 91 -0.08 -21.26 6.77
CA GLU A 91 0.57 -21.04 8.07
C GLU A 91 0.01 -19.80 8.79
N ALA A 92 -0.17 -18.69 8.07
CA ALA A 92 -0.73 -17.45 8.62
C ALA A 92 -2.21 -17.58 9.04
N ALA A 93 -2.98 -18.45 8.40
CA ALA A 93 -4.37 -18.71 8.77
C ALA A 93 -4.51 -19.45 10.12
N VAL A 94 -3.44 -20.13 10.57
CA VAL A 94 -3.41 -20.85 11.85
C VAL A 94 -3.15 -19.90 13.03
N ASP A 95 -2.57 -18.71 12.80
CA ASP A 95 -2.40 -17.64 13.82
C ASP A 95 -3.06 -16.32 13.37
N PRO A 96 -4.40 -16.22 13.41
CA PRO A 96 -5.14 -15.03 12.97
C PRO A 96 -4.96 -13.80 13.88
N ASP A 97 -4.29 -13.95 15.02
CA ASP A 97 -4.43 -13.06 16.16
C ASP A 97 -3.15 -12.22 16.41
N ASP A 98 -2.02 -12.64 15.84
CA ASP A 98 -0.71 -11.98 15.94
C ASP A 98 -0.64 -10.63 15.19
N VAL A 99 -1.18 -10.54 13.97
CA VAL A 99 -1.20 -9.30 13.18
C VAL A 99 -2.13 -8.26 13.80
N SER A 100 -3.30 -8.69 14.27
CA SER A 100 -4.29 -7.85 14.95
C SER A 100 -3.78 -7.34 16.30
N ARG A 101 -3.06 -8.17 17.08
CA ARG A 101 -2.41 -7.76 18.34
C ARG A 101 -1.31 -6.72 18.14
N ARG A 102 -0.38 -6.91 17.19
CA ARG A 102 0.68 -5.92 16.92
C ARG A 102 0.12 -4.57 16.46
N ARG A 103 -1.03 -4.57 15.78
CA ARG A 103 -1.66 -3.35 15.28
C ARG A 103 -2.41 -2.58 16.38
N ARG A 104 -3.12 -3.28 17.27
CA ARG A 104 -3.73 -2.66 18.48
C ARG A 104 -2.67 -2.00 19.35
N ALA A 105 -1.55 -2.70 19.58
CA ALA A 105 -0.43 -2.14 20.34
C ALA A 105 0.13 -0.86 19.72
N ARG A 106 0.25 -0.79 18.39
CA ARG A 106 0.71 0.41 17.68
C ARG A 106 -0.30 1.56 17.72
N HIS A 107 -1.60 1.27 17.56
CA HIS A 107 -2.63 2.30 17.62
C HIS A 107 -2.73 2.91 19.03
N LEU A 108 -2.65 2.07 20.08
CA LEU A 108 -2.58 2.52 21.47
C LEU A 108 -1.33 3.37 21.76
N ALA A 109 -0.19 3.03 21.16
CA ALA A 109 1.06 3.78 21.33
C ALA A 109 1.07 5.14 20.61
N LEU A 110 0.17 5.36 19.65
CA LEU A 110 0.03 6.63 18.92
C LEU A 110 -1.12 7.50 19.47
N SER A 111 -1.90 6.98 20.44
CA SER A 111 -3.04 7.67 21.05
C SER A 111 -2.80 8.09 22.52
N LEU A 112 -1.56 8.03 23.00
CA LEU A 112 -1.09 8.51 24.32
C LEU A 112 -0.16 9.71 24.12
#